data_AF-A0A2K3JB05-F1
#
_entry.id   AF-A0A2K3JB05-F1
#
_cell.length_a   1.000
_cell.length_b   1.000
_cell.length_c   1.000
_cell.angle_alpha   90.00
_cell.angle_beta   90.00
_cell.angle_gamma   90.00
#
_symmetry.space_group_name_H-M   'P 1'
#
loop_
_entity.id
_entity.type
_entity.pdbx_description
1 polymer ?
#
loop_
_entity_poly.entity_id
_entity_poly.type
_entity_poly.pdbx_seq_one_letter_code
_entity_poly.pdbx_strand_id
1 'polypeptide(L)'
;METTTLLGAGVFAGVVGTFWQRSKQLLNQITSLVFVTFGVRYDAAKAVSSYCWNNYWRLPIGDRSYQCDDRYVRPLKTRRLVGFELIGNNLLIFFDEWRPILIHRQTDKNGGDEDLKITVIRGTI
;
A
#
# COMPACT_ATOMS: atom_id res chain seq x y z
N MET A 1 17.58 42.17 -30.61
CA MET A 1 16.15 41.87 -30.88
C MET A 1 15.87 40.42 -30.45
N GLU A 2 16.25 40.06 -29.21
CA GLU A 2 16.25 38.65 -28.73
C GLU A 2 15.45 38.46 -27.43
N THR A 3 15.10 39.53 -26.72
CA THR A 3 14.42 39.47 -25.43
C THR A 3 12.93 39.14 -25.55
N THR A 4 12.28 39.51 -26.66
CA THR A 4 10.84 39.24 -26.90
C THR A 4 10.56 37.78 -27.22
N THR A 5 11.46 37.10 -27.94
CA THR A 5 11.35 35.67 -28.27
C THR A 5 11.56 34.80 -27.03
N LEU A 6 12.47 35.20 -26.14
CA LEU A 6 12.77 34.49 -24.90
C LEU A 6 11.63 34.63 -23.87
N LEU A 7 11.01 35.81 -23.78
CA LEU A 7 9.82 36.04 -22.96
C LEU A 7 8.59 35.29 -23.49
N GLY A 8 8.38 35.25 -24.81
CA GLY A 8 7.28 34.51 -25.43
C GLY A 8 7.39 32.99 -25.23
N ALA A 9 8.60 32.43 -25.37
CA ALA A 9 8.86 31.02 -25.09
C ALA A 9 8.64 30.65 -23.62
N GLY A 10 9.01 31.54 -22.68
CA GLY A 10 8.79 31.35 -21.25
C GLY A 10 7.31 31.33 -20.87
N VAL A 11 6.49 32.20 -21.47
CA VAL A 11 5.04 32.24 -21.23
C VAL A 11 4.35 30.97 -21.78
N PHE A 12 4.70 30.54 -22.99
CA PHE A 12 4.16 29.30 -23.56
C PHE A 12 4.52 28.06 -22.73
N ALA A 13 5.78 27.93 -22.29
CA ALA A 13 6.20 26.84 -21.41
C ALA A 13 5.44 26.87 -20.06
N GLY A 14 5.19 28.07 -19.51
CA GLY A 14 4.40 28.24 -18.29
C GLY A 14 2.93 27.81 -18.43
N VAL A 15 2.28 28.14 -19.55
CA VAL A 15 0.88 27.74 -19.80
C VAL A 15 0.76 26.23 -19.98
N VAL A 16 1.66 25.61 -20.75
CA VAL A 16 1.66 24.16 -20.95
C VAL A 16 1.97 23.42 -19.64
N GLY A 17 2.94 23.92 -18.87
CA GLY A 17 3.29 23.35 -17.57
C GLY A 17 2.14 23.42 -16.56
N THR A 18 1.45 24.55 -16.46
CA THR A 18 0.30 24.73 -15.56
C THR A 18 -0.90 23.90 -16.01
N PHE A 19 -1.14 23.77 -17.32
CA PHE A 19 -2.18 22.90 -17.85
C PHE A 19 -1.92 21.43 -17.50
N TRP A 20 -0.69 20.95 -17.70
CA TRP A 20 -0.30 19.58 -17.35
C TRP A 20 -0.46 19.28 -15.86
N GLN A 21 -0.07 20.24 -15.00
CA GLN A 21 -0.22 20.11 -13.56
C GLN A 21 -1.70 20.01 -13.15
N ARG A 22 -2.59 20.80 -13.76
CA ARG A 22 -4.03 20.72 -13.52
C ARG A 22 -4.62 19.37 -13.95
N SER A 23 -4.21 18.85 -15.11
CA SER A 23 -4.64 17.52 -15.57
C SER A 23 -4.25 16.42 -14.60
N LYS A 24 -3.00 16.43 -14.10
CA LYS A 24 -2.53 15.49 -13.07
C LYS A 24 -3.35 15.59 -11.80
N GLN A 25 -3.69 16.81 -11.36
CA GLN A 25 -4.47 17.01 -10.15
C GLN A 25 -5.89 16.45 -10.26
N LEU A 26 -6.54 16.63 -11.42
CA LEU A 26 -7.85 16.03 -11.69
C LEU A 26 -7.80 14.50 -11.67
N LEU A 27 -6.78 13.90 -12.30
CA LEU A 27 -6.57 12.45 -12.25
C LEU A 27 -6.36 11.97 -10.81
N ASN A 28 -5.55 12.68 -10.02
CA ASN A 28 -5.35 12.34 -8.61
C ASN A 28 -6.65 12.40 -7.81
N GLN A 29 -7.50 13.40 -8.03
CA GLN A 29 -8.81 13.49 -7.38
C GLN A 29 -9.70 12.29 -7.74
N ILE A 30 -9.78 11.93 -9.03
CA ILE A 30 -10.55 10.76 -9.48
C ILE A 30 -10.01 9.49 -8.84
N THR A 31 -8.68 9.29 -8.82
CA THR A 31 -8.10 8.11 -8.18
C THR A 31 -8.38 8.07 -6.67
N SER A 32 -8.39 9.21 -5.98
CA SER A 32 -8.70 9.26 -4.54
C SER A 32 -10.17 8.96 -4.22
N LEU A 33 -11.08 9.21 -5.17
CA LEU A 33 -12.50 8.86 -5.04
C LEU A 33 -12.73 7.35 -5.19
N VAL A 34 -11.94 6.71 -6.07
CA VAL A 34 -12.05 5.28 -6.38
C VAL A 34 -11.25 4.43 -5.41
N PHE A 35 -10.04 4.85 -5.02
CA PHE A 35 -9.16 4.08 -4.15
C PHE A 35 -9.10 4.69 -2.75
N VAL A 36 -9.51 3.91 -1.75
CA VAL A 36 -9.42 4.28 -0.35
C VAL A 36 -8.17 3.64 0.23
N THR A 37 -7.36 4.44 0.90
CA THR A 37 -6.16 3.94 1.58
C THR A 37 -6.23 4.26 3.06
N PHE A 38 -6.03 3.25 3.90
CA PHE A 38 -6.03 3.39 5.35
C PHE A 38 -4.84 2.65 5.97
N GLY A 39 -4.39 3.18 7.11
CA GLY A 39 -3.30 2.59 7.89
C GLY A 39 -3.86 1.73 9.01
N VAL A 40 -3.32 0.53 9.16
CA VAL A 40 -3.58 -0.37 10.29
C VAL A 40 -2.27 -0.51 11.06
N ARG A 41 -2.33 -0.34 12.38
CA ARG A 41 -1.14 -0.31 13.24
C ARG A 41 -1.06 -1.53 14.15
N TYR A 42 0.16 -1.86 14.60
CA TYR A 42 0.43 -2.83 15.67
C TYR A 42 -0.19 -4.22 15.43
N ASP A 43 -0.82 -4.81 16.46
CA ASP A 43 -1.40 -6.15 16.42
C ASP A 43 -2.53 -6.29 15.39
N ALA A 44 -3.25 -5.21 15.10
CA ALA A 44 -4.27 -5.22 14.07
C ALA A 44 -3.66 -5.47 12.69
N ALA A 45 -2.43 -4.99 12.44
CA ALA A 45 -1.73 -5.22 11.19
C ALA A 45 -1.37 -6.72 11.02
N LYS A 46 -0.91 -7.37 12.10
CA LYS A 46 -0.64 -8.81 12.11
C LYS A 46 -1.91 -9.65 11.90
N ALA A 47 -3.01 -9.25 12.53
CA ALA A 47 -4.30 -9.94 12.36
C ALA A 47 -4.83 -9.80 10.93
N VAL A 48 -4.80 -8.59 10.35
CA VAL A 48 -5.28 -8.34 9.00
C VAL A 48 -4.41 -9.04 7.95
N SER A 49 -3.08 -8.98 8.07
CA SER A 49 -2.19 -9.72 7.17
C SER A 49 -2.46 -11.22 7.22
N SER A 50 -2.52 -11.80 8.42
CA SER A 50 -2.85 -13.23 8.60
C SER A 50 -4.22 -13.58 8.02
N TYR A 51 -5.21 -12.71 8.16
CA TYR A 51 -6.53 -12.90 7.56
C TYR A 51 -6.46 -12.89 6.04
N CYS A 52 -5.77 -11.93 5.43
CA CYS A 52 -5.62 -11.86 3.98
C CYS A 52 -4.90 -13.08 3.41
N TRP A 53 -3.85 -13.56 4.09
CA TRP A 53 -3.11 -14.76 3.72
C TRP A 53 -3.96 -16.04 3.68
N ASN A 54 -4.94 -16.14 4.59
CA ASN A 54 -5.79 -17.33 4.71
C ASN A 54 -7.05 -17.27 3.82
N ASN A 55 -7.56 -16.08 3.52
CA ASN A 55 -8.88 -15.92 2.88
C ASN A 55 -8.82 -15.45 1.42
N TYR A 56 -7.75 -14.76 1.00
CA TYR A 56 -7.70 -14.17 -0.34
C TYR A 56 -6.68 -14.83 -1.25
N TRP A 57 -7.01 -14.87 -2.54
CA TRP A 57 -6.04 -15.21 -3.56
C TRP A 57 -5.03 -14.07 -3.70
N ARG A 58 -3.79 -14.37 -4.11
CA ARG A 58 -2.76 -13.35 -4.25
C ARG A 58 -1.97 -13.54 -5.53
N LEU A 59 -1.42 -12.44 -6.01
CA LEU A 59 -0.42 -12.50 -7.06
C LEU A 59 0.91 -13.04 -6.51
N PRO A 60 1.66 -13.84 -7.29
CA PRO A 60 2.98 -14.34 -6.91
C PRO A 60 4.07 -13.25 -7.07
N ILE A 61 3.75 -12.01 -6.69
CA ILE A 61 4.61 -10.83 -6.85
C ILE A 61 4.79 -10.20 -5.47
N GLY A 62 6.03 -9.83 -5.15
CA GLY A 62 6.40 -9.17 -3.91
C GLY A 62 7.06 -10.10 -2.88
N ASP A 63 7.65 -9.48 -1.86
CA ASP A 63 8.50 -10.15 -0.88
C ASP A 63 7.67 -10.69 0.28
N ARG A 64 8.06 -11.87 0.75
CA ARG A 64 7.54 -12.45 1.98
C ARG A 64 8.58 -12.29 3.06
N SER A 65 8.13 -11.85 4.22
CA SER A 65 8.94 -11.90 5.43
C SER A 65 8.41 -13.02 6.32
N TYR A 66 9.28 -13.63 7.10
CA TYR A 66 8.91 -14.70 8.03
C TYR A 66 9.27 -14.24 9.43
N GLN A 67 8.33 -14.36 10.36
CA GLN A 67 8.55 -14.12 11.77
C GLN A 67 8.07 -15.34 12.56
N CYS A 68 8.60 -15.50 13.76
CA CYS A 68 8.10 -16.47 14.72
C CYS A 68 7.77 -15.78 16.04
N ASP A 69 6.67 -16.20 16.66
CA ASP A 69 6.30 -15.81 18.02
C ASP A 69 6.21 -17.08 18.87
N ASP A 70 6.55 -16.95 20.15
CA ASP A 70 6.32 -18.01 21.12
C ASP A 70 4.83 -18.04 21.52
N ARG A 71 4.07 -18.99 20.96
CA ARG A 71 2.62 -19.13 21.16
C ARG A 71 2.28 -20.46 21.79
N TYR A 72 1.19 -20.49 22.55
CA TYR A 72 0.64 -21.73 23.10
C TYR A 72 -0.09 -22.52 22.01
N VAL A 73 0.41 -23.71 21.69
CA VAL A 73 -0.17 -24.58 20.66
C VAL A 73 -1.13 -25.56 21.32
N ARG A 74 -2.45 -25.29 21.19
CA ARG A 74 -3.52 -26.05 21.89
C ARG A 74 -3.43 -27.58 21.68
N PRO A 75 -3.18 -28.11 20.47
CA PRO A 75 -3.03 -29.55 20.26
C PRO A 75 -1.89 -30.20 21.06
N LEU A 76 -0.78 -29.47 21.26
CA LEU A 76 0.42 -29.98 21.94
C LEU A 76 0.46 -29.61 23.43
N LYS A 77 -0.49 -28.80 23.89
CA LYS A 77 -0.57 -28.26 25.26
C LYS A 77 0.73 -27.62 25.76
N THR A 78 1.56 -27.09 24.86
CA THR A 78 2.87 -26.52 25.18
C THR A 78 3.15 -25.26 24.37
N ARG A 79 4.08 -24.43 24.86
CA ARG A 79 4.55 -23.22 24.17
C ARG A 79 5.59 -23.60 23.13
N ARG A 80 5.41 -23.13 21.90
CA ARG A 80 6.32 -23.36 20.77
C ARG A 80 6.48 -22.08 19.97
N LEU A 81 7.64 -21.93 19.35
CA LEU A 81 7.85 -20.95 18.29
C LEU A 81 6.99 -21.35 17.09
N VAL A 82 5.99 -20.53 16.78
CA VAL A 82 5.13 -20.69 15.61
C VAL A 82 5.57 -19.67 14.58
N GLY A 83 6.04 -20.17 13.43
CA GLY A 83 6.34 -19.33 12.28
C GLY A 83 5.06 -18.86 11.58
N PHE A 84 5.02 -17.61 11.16
CA PHE A 84 3.97 -17.05 10.33
C PHE A 84 4.56 -16.18 9.21
N GLU A 85 3.83 -16.12 8.09
CA GLU A 85 4.17 -15.24 6.98
C GLU A 85 3.71 -13.82 7.30
N LEU A 86 4.63 -12.87 7.14
CA LEU A 86 4.38 -11.44 7.22
C LEU A 86 4.54 -10.81 5.84
N ILE A 87 3.80 -9.73 5.64
CA ILE A 87 3.93 -8.90 4.45
C ILE A 87 5.31 -8.22 4.50
N GLY A 88 6.11 -8.46 3.45
CA GLY A 88 7.44 -7.85 3.33
C GLY A 88 7.38 -6.36 3.01
N ASN A 89 8.52 -5.76 2.67
CA ASN A 89 8.60 -4.34 2.33
C ASN A 89 7.99 -3.99 0.97
N ASN A 90 7.77 -4.99 0.12
CA ASN A 90 7.19 -4.80 -1.20
C ASN A 90 5.66 -4.81 -1.17
N LEU A 91 5.06 -4.19 -2.18
CA LEU A 91 3.62 -4.21 -2.40
C LEU A 91 3.16 -5.65 -2.68
N LEU A 92 2.22 -6.13 -1.87
CA LEU A 92 1.48 -7.36 -2.16
C LEU A 92 0.09 -7.02 -2.66
N ILE A 93 -0.39 -7.84 -3.60
CA ILE A 93 -1.72 -7.69 -4.19
C ILE A 93 -2.50 -8.97 -3.89
N PHE A 94 -3.54 -8.81 -3.09
CA PHE A 94 -4.55 -9.81 -2.82
C PHE A 94 -5.79 -9.53 -3.66
N PHE A 95 -6.61 -10.54 -3.88
CA PHE A 95 -7.86 -10.45 -4.61
C PHE A 95 -8.96 -11.09 -3.78
N ASP A 96 -9.99 -10.28 -3.53
CA ASP A 96 -11.30 -10.75 -3.12
C ASP A 96 -12.16 -10.86 -4.39
N GLU A 97 -12.28 -12.08 -4.91
CA GLU A 97 -12.81 -12.35 -6.25
C GLU A 97 -12.07 -11.57 -7.36
N TRP A 98 -12.68 -10.49 -7.87
CA TRP A 98 -12.11 -9.61 -8.90
C TRP A 98 -11.56 -8.29 -8.34
N ARG A 99 -11.72 -8.05 -7.03
CA ARG A 99 -11.40 -6.76 -6.40
C ARG A 99 -9.99 -6.80 -5.81
N PRO A 100 -9.06 -5.95 -6.29
CA PRO A 100 -7.70 -5.92 -5.78
C PRO A 100 -7.66 -5.24 -4.41
N ILE A 101 -6.97 -5.88 -3.48
CA ILE A 101 -6.59 -5.38 -2.17
C ILE A 101 -5.07 -5.24 -2.17
N LEU A 102 -4.59 -4.00 -2.22
CA LEU A 102 -3.17 -3.73 -2.19
C LEU A 102 -2.73 -3.51 -0.76
N ILE A 103 -1.70 -4.24 -0.34
CA ILE A 103 -1.17 -4.12 1.02
C ILE A 103 0.33 -3.84 0.93
N HIS A 104 0.75 -2.81 1.64
CA HIS A 104 2.13 -2.38 1.71
C HIS A 104 2.53 -2.20 3.17
N ARG A 105 3.66 -2.78 3.56
CA ARG A 105 4.25 -2.53 4.87
C ARG A 105 4.97 -1.20 4.87
N GLN A 106 4.58 -0.33 5.79
CA GLN A 106 5.25 0.93 6.02
C GLN A 106 6.13 0.80 7.26
N THR A 107 7.45 0.76 7.06
CA THR A 107 8.40 0.78 8.17
C THR A 107 8.47 2.20 8.73
N ASP A 108 8.10 2.40 10.00
CA ASP A 108 8.34 3.69 10.65
C ASP A 108 9.85 3.92 10.79
N LYS A 109 10.29 5.16 10.60
CA LYS A 109 11.71 5.57 10.67
C LYS A 109 12.33 5.30 12.04
N ASN A 110 11.50 5.11 13.06
CA ASN A 110 11.92 4.85 14.43
C ASN A 110 12.13 3.36 14.74
N GLY A 111 12.00 2.47 13.76
CA GLY A 111 12.31 1.04 13.92
C GLY A 111 11.36 0.27 14.84
N GLY A 112 10.28 0.91 15.28
CA GLY A 112 9.23 0.33 16.12
C GLY A 112 7.92 0.26 15.36
N ASP A 113 7.37 -0.95 15.30
CA ASP A 113 6.03 -1.32 14.85
C ASP A 113 5.74 -1.44 13.35
N GLU A 114 5.02 -2.52 13.04
CA GLU A 114 4.62 -2.90 11.69
C GLU A 114 3.30 -2.19 11.35
N ASP A 115 3.41 -1.01 10.74
CA ASP A 115 2.25 -0.36 10.14
C ASP A 115 1.98 -0.96 8.76
N LEU A 116 0.73 -1.34 8.51
CA LEU A 116 0.25 -1.78 7.21
C LEU A 116 -0.59 -0.68 6.57
N LYS A 117 -0.23 -0.33 5.35
CA LYS A 117 -1.03 0.54 4.49
C LYS A 117 -1.82 -0.34 3.54
N ILE A 118 -3.14 -0.26 3.63
CA ILE A 118 -4.07 -1.05 2.82
C ILE A 118 -4.80 -0.11 1.88
N THR A 119 -4.78 -0.42 0.59
CA THR A 119 -5.52 0.30 -0.45
C THR A 119 -6.55 -0.65 -1.07
N VAL A 120 -7.80 -0.22 -1.09
CA VAL A 120 -8.92 -0.96 -1.68
C VAL A 120 -9.73 -0.06 -2.59
N ILE A 121 -10.50 -0.66 -3.49
CA ILE A 121 -11.54 0.08 -4.23
C ILE A 121 -12.66 0.46 -3.25
N ARG A 122 -13.17 1.68 -3.34
CA ARG A 122 -14.26 2.16 -2.49
C ARG A 122 -15.51 1.29 -2.68
N GLY A 123 -16.14 0.87 -1.58
CA GLY A 123 -17.32 -0.02 -1.60
C GLY A 123 -16.98 -1.51 -1.70
N THR A 124 -15.70 -1.87 -1.51
CA THR A 124 -15.26 -3.28 -1.47
C THR A 124 -15.46 -3.95 -0.12
N ILE A 125 -15.45 -3.15 0.96
CA ILE A 125 -15.57 -3.57 2.37
C ILE A 125 -16.91 -3.08 2.92
#